data_AF-A0A285NVX5-F1
#
_entry.id   AF-A0A285NVX5-F1
#
_cell.length_a   1.000
_cell.length_b   1.000
_cell.length_c   1.000
_cell.angle_alpha   90.00
_cell.angle_beta   90.00
_cell.angle_gamma   90.00
#
_symmetry.space_group_name_H-M   'P 1'
#
loop_
_entity.id
_entity.type
_entity.pdbx_description
1 polymer ?
#
loop_
_entity_poly.entity_id
_entity_poly.type
_entity_poly.pdbx_seq_one_letter_code
_entity_poly.pdbx_strand_id
1 'polypeptide(L)'
;MRSVRMRAELDGKHVSGAERVIPHYELERVVAELLKRPKRYDKIVITVERVDNIETIPYSLPIKSYDFESVEQAHNFVVKKLKEIGISEDLVRKALKLLTEGPNPKGGNMRGAVLMDVESGERLEPDQERGIRTSRIDWRNRSAVKEALKERGIKKFYLERLIDALAIATKNIHCGVIAEVCWSDDPEYTTGYIASKDLGYIRIKPMKEENTPIGGRVYFIKRENLQKLIECLEKKVMLIEQLV
;
A
#
# COMPACT_ATOMS: atom_id res chain seq x y z
N MET A 1 -18.57 -4.40 -14.13
CA MET A 1 -17.39 -3.49 -13.98
C MET A 1 -16.17 -4.12 -14.65
N ARG A 2 -15.05 -3.41 -14.75
CA ARG A 2 -13.77 -3.90 -15.30
C ARG A 2 -12.65 -3.69 -14.28
N SER A 3 -11.83 -4.71 -14.04
CA SER A 3 -10.51 -4.55 -13.40
C SER A 3 -9.48 -4.33 -14.51
N VAL A 4 -8.74 -3.23 -14.43
CA VAL A 4 -7.67 -2.87 -15.38
C VAL A 4 -6.37 -2.82 -14.60
N ARG A 5 -5.45 -3.74 -14.89
CA ARG A 5 -4.16 -3.86 -14.20
C ARG A 5 -3.03 -3.60 -15.18
N MET A 6 -2.11 -2.72 -14.82
CA MET A 6 -0.94 -2.37 -15.64
C MET A 6 0.35 -2.71 -14.89
N ARG A 7 1.31 -3.30 -15.60
CA ARG A 7 2.71 -3.42 -15.18
C ARG A 7 3.64 -3.02 -16.32
N ALA A 8 4.72 -2.33 -15.98
CA ALA A 8 5.77 -1.93 -16.90
C ALA A 8 7.16 -2.39 -16.40
N GLU A 9 8.01 -2.76 -17.34
CA GLU A 9 9.37 -3.26 -17.13
C GLU A 9 10.37 -2.53 -18.04
N LEU A 10 11.59 -2.30 -17.54
CA LEU A 10 12.74 -1.74 -18.25
C LEU A 10 13.96 -2.59 -17.90
N ASP A 11 14.70 -3.09 -18.89
CA ASP A 11 15.85 -3.99 -18.68
C ASP A 11 15.54 -5.18 -17.75
N GLY A 12 14.33 -5.74 -17.86
CA GLY A 12 13.84 -6.84 -17.03
C GLY A 12 13.49 -6.47 -15.58
N LYS A 13 13.58 -5.18 -15.19
CA LYS A 13 13.24 -4.68 -13.85
C LYS A 13 11.88 -3.99 -13.84
N HIS A 14 11.13 -4.15 -12.75
CA HIS A 14 9.87 -3.45 -12.55
C HIS A 14 10.08 -1.93 -12.42
N VAL A 15 9.31 -1.13 -13.17
CA VAL A 15 9.41 0.34 -13.11
C VAL A 15 8.09 1.05 -12.82
N SER A 16 6.95 0.41 -13.08
CA SER A 16 5.64 0.98 -12.73
C SER A 16 4.56 -0.08 -12.65
N GLY A 17 3.60 0.15 -11.77
CA GLY A 17 2.37 -0.62 -11.70
C GLY A 17 1.21 0.25 -11.21
N ALA A 18 0.01 -0.08 -11.66
CA ALA A 18 -1.22 0.53 -11.20
C ALA A 18 -2.41 -0.37 -11.51
N GLU A 19 -3.50 -0.12 -10.81
CA GLU A 19 -4.78 -0.80 -11.02
C GLU A 19 -5.93 0.19 -10.96
N ARG A 20 -7.00 -0.12 -11.69
CA ARG A 20 -8.29 0.56 -11.64
C ARG A 20 -9.43 -0.46 -11.61
N VAL A 21 -10.51 -0.13 -10.91
CA VAL A 21 -11.77 -0.89 -10.95
C VAL A 21 -12.88 0.07 -11.38
N ILE A 22 -13.29 -0.04 -12.65
CA ILE A 22 -14.05 1.02 -13.32
C ILE A 22 -15.26 0.48 -14.09
N PRO A 23 -16.27 1.33 -14.36
CA PRO A 23 -17.34 0.96 -15.28
C PRO A 23 -16.80 0.88 -16.71
N HIS A 24 -17.48 0.10 -17.56
CA HIS A 24 -16.95 -0.23 -18.88
C HIS A 24 -16.79 1.00 -19.79
N TYR A 25 -17.65 2.01 -19.63
CA TYR A 25 -17.59 3.24 -20.42
C TYR A 25 -16.33 4.09 -20.15
N GLU A 26 -15.61 3.86 -19.04
CA GLU A 26 -14.34 4.55 -18.74
C GLU A 26 -13.11 3.82 -19.26
N LEU A 27 -13.28 2.63 -19.86
CA LEU A 27 -12.18 1.72 -20.17
C LEU A 27 -11.11 2.37 -21.06
N GLU A 28 -11.51 3.01 -22.15
CA GLU A 28 -10.59 3.62 -23.10
C GLU A 28 -9.75 4.72 -22.44
N ARG A 29 -10.42 5.64 -21.73
CA ARG A 29 -9.78 6.73 -20.97
C ARG A 29 -8.74 6.18 -19.99
N VAL A 30 -9.10 5.13 -19.26
CA VAL A 30 -8.24 4.54 -18.22
C VAL A 30 -7.08 3.74 -18.81
N VAL A 31 -7.28 3.00 -19.89
CA VAL A 31 -6.18 2.32 -20.58
C VAL A 31 -5.16 3.34 -21.09
N ALA A 32 -5.63 4.45 -21.67
CA ALA A 32 -4.75 5.54 -22.11
C ALA A 32 -4.01 6.22 -20.94
N GLU A 33 -4.66 6.41 -19.79
CA GLU A 33 -4.04 6.92 -18.55
C GLU A 33 -2.91 5.99 -18.08
N LEU A 34 -3.19 4.68 -17.99
CA LEU A 34 -2.23 3.69 -17.50
C LEU A 34 -1.05 3.49 -18.46
N LEU A 35 -1.29 3.57 -19.77
CA LEU A 35 -0.22 3.50 -20.78
C LEU A 35 0.78 4.66 -20.65
N LYS A 36 0.31 5.85 -20.23
CA LYS A 36 1.14 7.06 -20.06
C LYS A 36 1.81 7.18 -18.69
N ARG A 37 1.48 6.31 -17.74
CA ARG A 37 1.98 6.36 -16.36
C ARG A 37 3.51 6.15 -16.24
N PRO A 38 4.12 5.10 -16.82
CA PRO A 38 5.57 4.93 -16.76
C PRO A 38 6.30 5.96 -17.62
N LYS A 39 7.41 6.53 -17.12
CA LYS A 39 8.24 7.48 -17.89
C LYS A 39 9.04 6.81 -19.01
N ARG A 40 9.54 5.58 -18.75
CA ARG A 40 10.34 4.75 -19.68
C ARG A 40 10.00 3.28 -19.43
N TYR A 41 9.95 2.47 -20.47
CA TYR A 41 9.73 1.01 -20.41
C TYR A 41 10.08 0.36 -21.75
N ASP A 42 10.49 -0.90 -21.72
CA ASP A 42 10.63 -1.75 -22.92
C ASP A 42 9.41 -2.65 -23.11
N LYS A 43 8.72 -2.97 -22.00
CA LYS A 43 7.54 -3.82 -21.98
C LYS A 43 6.48 -3.25 -21.06
N ILE A 44 5.26 -3.16 -21.56
CA ILE A 44 4.07 -2.85 -20.78
C ILE A 44 3.00 -3.92 -21.02
N VAL A 45 2.37 -4.38 -19.95
CA VAL A 45 1.26 -5.33 -20.01
C VAL A 45 0.07 -4.70 -19.30
N ILE A 46 -1.02 -4.51 -20.05
CA ILE A 46 -2.31 -4.07 -19.53
C ILE A 46 -3.28 -5.25 -19.63
N THR A 47 -3.83 -5.68 -18.51
CA THR A 47 -4.82 -6.75 -18.41
C THR A 47 -6.17 -6.16 -18.07
N VAL A 48 -7.20 -6.49 -18.86
CA VAL A 48 -8.58 -6.05 -18.65
C VAL A 48 -9.45 -7.27 -18.41
N GLU A 49 -10.09 -7.35 -17.25
CA GLU A 49 -10.96 -8.46 -16.87
C GLU A 49 -12.37 -7.94 -16.54
N ARG A 50 -13.40 -8.71 -16.91
CA ARG A 50 -14.75 -8.47 -16.38
C ARG A 50 -14.74 -8.80 -14.88
N VAL A 51 -15.43 -7.98 -14.10
CA VAL A 51 -15.71 -8.24 -12.69
C VAL A 51 -17.20 -8.32 -12.49
N ASP A 52 -17.63 -9.44 -11.91
CA ASP A 52 -19.04 -9.75 -11.64
C ASP A 52 -19.41 -9.48 -10.17
N ASN A 53 -18.54 -9.85 -9.23
CA ASN A 53 -18.75 -9.64 -7.79
C ASN A 53 -17.90 -8.48 -7.27
N ILE A 54 -18.56 -7.46 -6.70
CA ILE A 54 -17.90 -6.31 -6.07
C ILE A 54 -18.43 -6.13 -4.67
N GLU A 55 -17.52 -6.04 -3.71
CA GLU A 55 -17.80 -5.64 -2.35
C GLU A 55 -17.54 -4.13 -2.20
N THR A 56 -18.28 -3.47 -1.32
CA THR A 56 -18.12 -2.03 -1.07
C THR A 56 -17.61 -1.80 0.34
N ILE A 57 -16.59 -0.96 0.46
CA ILE A 57 -16.12 -0.42 1.74
C ILE A 57 -16.71 1.00 1.86
N PRO A 58 -17.62 1.25 2.82
CA PRO A 58 -18.34 2.53 2.88
C PRO A 58 -17.41 3.75 3.05
N TYR A 59 -16.34 3.60 3.81
CA TYR A 59 -15.42 4.69 4.13
C TYR A 59 -13.97 4.24 4.12
N SER A 60 -13.06 5.15 3.75
CA SER A 60 -11.63 4.93 3.93
C SER A 60 -11.21 4.95 5.40
N LEU A 61 -9.95 4.62 5.67
CA LEU A 61 -9.37 4.98 6.97
C LEU A 61 -9.29 6.51 7.14
N PRO A 62 -9.51 7.07 8.35
CA PRO A 62 -9.34 8.50 8.60
C PRO A 62 -7.85 8.87 8.53
N ILE A 63 -7.55 10.01 7.92
CA ILE A 63 -6.17 10.42 7.63
C ILE A 63 -5.64 11.34 8.73
N LYS A 64 -4.44 11.06 9.22
CA LYS A 64 -3.63 11.96 10.07
C LYS A 64 -2.26 12.13 9.45
N SER A 65 -1.55 13.21 9.78
CA SER A 65 -0.19 13.47 9.26
C SER A 65 0.69 14.03 10.36
N TYR A 66 1.90 13.49 10.47
CA TYR A 66 2.92 13.90 11.43
C TYR A 66 4.25 14.06 10.71
N ASP A 67 4.91 15.18 10.95
CA ASP A 67 6.25 15.49 10.47
C ASP A 67 7.23 15.44 11.65
N PHE A 68 8.43 14.94 11.40
CA PHE A 68 9.52 14.76 12.35
C PHE A 68 10.82 15.32 11.78
N GLU A 69 11.79 15.57 12.66
CA GLU A 69 13.08 16.13 12.27
C GLU A 69 14.05 15.05 11.76
N SER A 70 13.84 13.79 12.17
CA SER A 70 14.69 12.66 11.77
C SER A 70 13.90 11.36 11.59
N VAL A 71 14.49 10.43 10.83
CA VAL A 71 13.95 9.06 10.65
C VAL A 71 13.86 8.33 11.99
N GLU A 72 14.81 8.55 12.88
CA GLU A 72 14.80 7.95 14.22
C GLU A 72 13.59 8.39 15.04
N GLN A 73 13.27 9.70 15.07
CA GLN A 73 12.09 10.21 15.76
C GLN A 73 10.80 9.63 15.17
N ALA A 74 10.72 9.54 13.84
CA ALA A 74 9.59 8.93 13.14
C ALA A 74 9.42 7.44 13.48
N HIS A 75 10.52 6.67 13.50
CA HIS A 75 10.52 5.25 13.84
C HIS A 75 10.12 5.01 15.30
N ASN A 76 10.61 5.84 16.23
CA ASN A 76 10.19 5.80 17.64
C ASN A 76 8.70 6.13 17.80
N PHE A 77 8.17 7.06 17.00
CA PHE A 77 6.74 7.34 16.96
C PHE A 77 5.92 6.15 16.44
N VAL A 78 6.40 5.45 15.40
CA VAL A 78 5.78 4.21 14.90
C VAL A 78 5.72 3.14 15.98
N VAL A 79 6.84 2.90 16.67
CA VAL A 79 6.91 1.95 17.80
C VAL A 79 5.86 2.30 18.85
N LYS A 80 5.80 3.57 19.28
CA LYS A 80 4.82 4.03 20.27
C LYS A 80 3.39 3.77 19.80
N LYS A 81 3.06 4.13 18.56
CA LYS A 81 1.70 4.03 18.02
C LYS A 81 1.24 2.58 17.84
N LEU A 82 2.10 1.70 17.35
CA LEU A 82 1.73 0.29 17.18
C LEU A 82 1.67 -0.47 18.51
N LYS A 83 2.43 -0.05 19.52
CA LYS A 83 2.29 -0.53 20.89
C LYS A 83 0.94 -0.20 21.52
N GLU A 84 0.37 0.97 21.21
CA GLU A 84 -0.98 1.37 21.69
C GLU A 84 -2.08 0.39 21.24
N ILE A 85 -1.88 -0.32 20.13
CA ILE A 85 -2.83 -1.31 19.60
C ILE A 85 -2.39 -2.77 19.85
N GLY A 86 -1.46 -2.98 20.78
CA GLY A 86 -1.07 -4.31 21.26
C GLY A 86 -0.02 -5.05 20.42
N ILE A 87 0.66 -4.40 19.47
CA ILE A 87 1.81 -5.00 18.79
C ILE A 87 3.06 -4.76 19.63
N SER A 88 3.80 -5.83 19.95
CA SER A 88 4.97 -5.72 20.82
C SER A 88 6.04 -4.82 20.21
N GLU A 89 6.73 -4.08 21.07
CA GLU A 89 7.77 -3.15 20.65
C GLU A 89 8.89 -3.85 19.87
N ASP A 90 9.33 -5.02 20.33
CA ASP A 90 10.36 -5.83 19.64
C ASP A 90 9.93 -6.22 18.24
N LEU A 91 8.65 -6.56 18.05
CA LEU A 91 8.12 -6.94 16.76
C LEU A 91 8.04 -5.74 15.80
N VAL A 92 7.63 -4.57 16.30
CA VAL A 92 7.63 -3.34 15.49
C VAL A 92 9.05 -2.98 15.08
N ARG A 93 10.02 -3.05 16.01
CA ARG A 93 11.44 -2.79 15.71
C ARG A 93 11.99 -3.80 14.69
N LYS A 94 11.60 -5.08 14.78
CA LYS A 94 11.94 -6.11 13.79
C LYS A 94 11.40 -5.76 12.41
N ALA A 95 10.15 -5.30 12.30
CA ALA A 95 9.56 -4.88 11.03
C ALA A 95 10.25 -3.64 10.44
N LEU A 96 10.54 -2.62 11.27
CA LEU A 96 11.26 -1.43 10.84
C LEU A 96 12.68 -1.77 10.35
N LYS A 97 13.40 -2.61 11.11
CA LYS A 97 14.74 -3.09 10.71
C LYS A 97 14.69 -3.83 9.38
N LEU A 98 13.76 -4.77 9.21
CA LEU A 98 13.58 -5.54 7.98
C LEU A 98 13.34 -4.64 6.76
N LEU A 99 12.50 -3.61 6.91
CA LEU A 99 12.22 -2.66 5.82
C LEU A 99 13.40 -1.72 5.54
N THR A 100 14.20 -1.36 6.55
CA THR A 100 15.40 -0.53 6.37
C THR A 100 16.54 -1.30 5.67
N GLU A 101 16.71 -2.58 5.99
CA GLU A 101 17.77 -3.43 5.43
C GLU A 101 17.43 -3.96 4.01
N GLY A 102 16.15 -3.94 3.64
CA GLY A 102 15.64 -4.50 2.40
C GLY A 102 14.96 -5.85 2.66
N PRO A 103 13.63 -5.94 2.51
CA PRO A 103 12.88 -7.12 2.95
C PRO A 103 13.07 -8.35 2.04
N ASN A 104 13.69 -8.21 0.87
CA ASN A 104 13.91 -9.32 -0.05
C ASN A 104 15.15 -10.13 0.37
N PRO A 105 15.05 -11.46 0.59
CA PRO A 105 16.20 -12.30 0.94
C PRO A 105 17.35 -12.29 -0.07
N LYS A 106 17.09 -11.96 -1.34
CA LYS A 106 18.12 -11.77 -2.38
C LYS A 106 18.71 -10.35 -2.43
N GLY A 107 18.35 -9.50 -1.47
CA GLY A 107 18.74 -8.10 -1.40
C GLY A 107 17.72 -7.17 -2.05
N GLY A 108 17.58 -5.98 -1.46
CA GLY A 108 16.71 -4.92 -1.96
C GLY A 108 15.23 -5.12 -1.64
N ASN A 109 14.36 -4.60 -2.52
CA ASN A 109 12.92 -4.51 -2.28
C ASN A 109 12.19 -5.78 -2.72
N MET A 110 11.09 -6.09 -2.01
CA MET A 110 10.09 -7.05 -2.47
C MET A 110 9.09 -6.37 -3.43
N ARG A 111 8.39 -7.19 -4.22
CA ARG A 111 7.32 -6.70 -5.14
C ARG A 111 5.96 -6.54 -4.46
N GLY A 112 5.85 -6.99 -3.22
CA GLY A 112 4.65 -7.03 -2.39
C GLY A 112 5.02 -6.86 -0.92
N ALA A 113 4.09 -7.20 -0.03
CA ALA A 113 4.25 -7.08 1.41
C ALA A 113 4.74 -8.37 2.06
N VAL A 114 5.47 -8.19 3.16
CA VAL A 114 5.72 -9.23 4.17
C VAL A 114 4.45 -9.43 4.99
N LEU A 115 4.08 -10.68 5.27
CA LEU A 115 3.05 -11.00 6.26
C LEU A 115 3.74 -11.41 7.55
N MET A 116 3.73 -10.55 8.56
CA MET A 116 4.41 -10.80 9.83
C MET A 116 3.39 -11.24 10.88
N ASP A 117 3.61 -12.43 11.46
CA ASP A 117 2.77 -12.94 12.54
C ASP A 117 2.96 -12.10 13.81
N VAL A 118 1.85 -11.69 14.45
CA VAL A 118 1.92 -10.85 15.66
C VAL A 118 2.38 -11.60 16.90
N GLU A 119 2.30 -12.94 16.90
CA GLU A 119 2.68 -13.77 18.05
C GLU A 119 4.14 -14.24 17.93
N SER A 120 4.52 -14.86 16.81
CA SER A 120 5.88 -15.40 16.65
C SER A 120 6.85 -14.43 15.97
N GLY A 121 6.35 -13.42 15.26
CA GLY A 121 7.14 -12.55 14.38
C GLY A 121 7.71 -13.24 13.15
N GLU A 122 7.24 -14.44 12.80
CA GLU A 122 7.63 -15.13 11.58
C GLU A 122 7.03 -14.46 10.33
N ARG A 123 7.72 -14.64 9.19
CA ARG A 123 7.22 -14.27 7.87
C ARG A 123 6.32 -15.40 7.34
N LEU A 124 5.08 -15.07 7.03
CA LEU A 124 4.02 -16.01 6.67
C LEU A 124 3.64 -15.95 5.19
N GLU A 125 4.21 -15.03 4.40
CA GLU A 125 3.99 -15.04 2.97
C GLU A 125 4.62 -16.30 2.32
N PRO A 126 3.94 -16.93 1.34
CA PRO A 126 4.43 -18.15 0.71
C PRO A 126 5.74 -17.97 -0.09
N ASP A 127 5.96 -16.77 -0.62
CA ASP A 127 7.14 -16.41 -1.41
C ASP A 127 7.74 -15.13 -0.83
N GLN A 128 8.91 -15.24 -0.19
CA GLN A 128 9.58 -14.14 0.50
C GLN A 128 10.30 -13.16 -0.44
N GLU A 129 10.51 -13.51 -1.71
CA GLU A 129 11.06 -12.59 -2.72
C GLU A 129 9.93 -11.75 -3.35
N ARG A 130 8.78 -12.38 -3.60
CA ARG A 130 7.61 -11.72 -4.19
C ARG A 130 6.80 -10.94 -3.15
N GLY A 131 6.49 -11.55 -2.02
CA GLY A 131 5.49 -11.07 -1.07
C GLY A 131 4.05 -11.25 -1.53
N ILE A 132 3.12 -10.70 -0.73
CA ILE A 132 1.69 -10.63 -1.06
C ILE A 132 1.36 -9.27 -1.68
N ARG A 133 0.61 -9.27 -2.78
CA ARG A 133 0.24 -8.02 -3.47
C ARG A 133 -1.26 -7.77 -3.36
N THR A 134 -1.64 -6.86 -2.49
CA THR A 134 -3.01 -6.34 -2.47
C THR A 134 -3.34 -5.73 -3.83
N SER A 135 -4.43 -6.20 -4.41
CA SER A 135 -4.91 -5.78 -5.73
C SER A 135 -6.43 -5.69 -5.71
N ARG A 136 -7.05 -5.36 -6.85
CA ARG A 136 -8.51 -5.34 -7.03
C ARG A 136 -9.21 -4.39 -6.06
N ILE A 137 -8.65 -3.21 -5.87
CA ILE A 137 -9.20 -2.12 -5.05
C ILE A 137 -9.08 -0.80 -5.79
N ASP A 138 -10.14 0.00 -5.75
CA ASP A 138 -10.12 1.39 -6.22
C ASP A 138 -11.21 2.21 -5.50
N TRP A 139 -11.27 3.49 -5.82
CA TRP A 139 -12.32 4.39 -5.34
C TRP A 139 -13.51 4.38 -6.29
N ARG A 140 -14.74 4.38 -5.74
CA ARG A 140 -15.96 4.53 -6.54
C ARG A 140 -15.94 5.82 -7.35
N ASN A 141 -15.50 6.91 -6.73
CA ASN A 141 -15.30 8.20 -7.39
C ASN A 141 -13.93 8.79 -7.03
N ARG A 142 -12.91 8.33 -7.77
CA ARG A 142 -11.52 8.75 -7.58
C ARG A 142 -11.32 10.27 -7.76
N SER A 143 -12.06 10.89 -8.67
CA SER A 143 -11.98 12.34 -8.92
C SER A 143 -12.49 13.15 -7.73
N ALA A 144 -13.63 12.76 -7.14
CA ALA A 144 -14.15 13.41 -5.94
C ALA A 144 -13.18 13.28 -4.75
N VAL A 145 -12.60 12.09 -4.56
CA VAL A 145 -11.57 11.86 -3.53
C VAL A 145 -10.36 12.77 -3.74
N LYS A 146 -9.92 12.93 -5.00
CA LYS A 146 -8.79 13.78 -5.35
C LYS A 146 -9.04 15.26 -5.01
N GLU A 147 -10.22 15.78 -5.33
CA GLU A 147 -10.57 17.17 -5.00
C GLU A 147 -10.71 17.36 -3.49
N ALA A 148 -11.39 16.45 -2.79
CA ALA A 148 -11.53 16.53 -1.33
C ALA A 148 -10.17 16.51 -0.60
N LEU A 149 -9.18 15.72 -1.07
CA LEU A 149 -7.83 15.73 -0.48
C LEU A 149 -7.08 17.04 -0.76
N LYS A 150 -7.29 17.67 -1.92
CA LYS A 150 -6.70 19.00 -2.21
C LYS A 150 -7.30 20.07 -1.31
N GLU A 151 -8.62 20.04 -1.09
CA GLU A 151 -9.32 20.96 -0.18
C GLU A 151 -8.81 20.81 1.27
N ARG A 152 -8.44 19.59 1.67
CA ARG A 152 -7.74 19.30 2.94
C ARG A 152 -6.26 19.72 2.96
N GLY A 153 -5.76 20.40 1.93
CA GLY A 153 -4.40 20.93 1.86
C GLY A 153 -3.33 19.94 1.40
N ILE A 154 -3.69 18.75 0.91
CA ILE A 154 -2.70 17.78 0.41
C ILE A 154 -2.09 18.32 -0.90
N LYS A 155 -0.77 18.57 -0.87
CA LYS A 155 -0.02 19.07 -2.04
C LYS A 155 -0.07 18.06 -3.20
N LYS A 156 -0.10 18.59 -4.43
CA LYS A 156 -0.13 17.81 -5.69
C LYS A 156 0.93 16.69 -5.75
N PHE A 157 2.12 16.93 -5.21
CA PHE A 157 3.22 15.96 -5.15
C PHE A 157 2.85 14.65 -4.40
N TYR A 158 2.04 14.75 -3.34
CA TYR A 158 1.63 13.61 -2.51
C TYR A 158 0.34 12.94 -2.98
N LEU A 159 -0.45 13.65 -3.79
CA LEU A 159 -1.87 13.36 -3.99
C LEU A 159 -2.13 11.98 -4.60
N GLU A 160 -1.57 11.66 -5.76
CA GLU A 160 -1.81 10.36 -6.41
C GLU A 160 -1.29 9.19 -5.57
N ARG A 161 -0.12 9.35 -4.94
CA ARG A 161 0.46 8.33 -4.06
C ARG A 161 -0.42 8.09 -2.83
N LEU A 162 -0.96 9.16 -2.24
CA LEU A 162 -1.88 9.05 -1.11
C LEU A 162 -3.18 8.36 -1.50
N ILE A 163 -3.78 8.71 -2.64
CA ILE A 163 -5.02 8.10 -3.13
C ILE A 163 -4.83 6.59 -3.35
N ASP A 164 -3.73 6.18 -4.00
CA ASP A 164 -3.39 4.77 -4.23
C ASP A 164 -3.11 4.05 -2.91
N ALA A 165 -2.25 4.61 -2.05
CA ALA A 165 -1.84 3.98 -0.80
C ALA A 165 -2.97 3.86 0.23
N LEU A 166 -3.83 4.89 0.34
CA LEU A 166 -4.98 4.87 1.24
C LEU A 166 -6.00 3.81 0.82
N ALA A 167 -6.21 3.62 -0.48
CA ALA A 167 -7.10 2.56 -0.97
C ALA A 167 -6.59 1.17 -0.58
N ILE A 168 -5.29 0.92 -0.84
CA ILE A 168 -4.62 -0.32 -0.49
C ILE A 168 -4.69 -0.58 1.02
N ALA A 169 -4.29 0.40 1.84
CA ALA A 169 -4.31 0.27 3.30
C ALA A 169 -5.74 0.03 3.84
N THR A 170 -6.73 0.74 3.31
CA THR A 170 -8.14 0.54 3.68
C THR A 170 -8.58 -0.89 3.40
N LYS A 171 -8.28 -1.43 2.20
CA LYS A 171 -8.58 -2.83 1.88
C LYS A 171 -7.81 -3.80 2.78
N ASN A 172 -6.53 -3.55 3.06
CA ASN A 172 -5.72 -4.41 3.92
C ASN A 172 -6.38 -4.58 5.30
N ILE A 173 -6.71 -3.46 5.94
CA ILE A 173 -7.37 -3.46 7.25
C ILE A 173 -8.75 -4.10 7.17
N HIS A 174 -9.53 -3.81 6.12
CA HIS A 174 -10.83 -4.45 5.90
C HIS A 174 -10.74 -5.98 5.74
N CYS A 175 -9.70 -6.47 5.08
CA CYS A 175 -9.45 -7.90 4.89
C CYS A 175 -8.95 -8.64 6.15
N GLY A 176 -8.60 -7.91 7.22
CA GLY A 176 -8.16 -8.49 8.49
C GLY A 176 -6.67 -8.31 8.81
N VAL A 177 -5.94 -7.45 8.09
CA VAL A 177 -4.63 -6.97 8.56
C VAL A 177 -4.84 -6.14 9.84
N ILE A 178 -4.09 -6.45 10.90
CA ILE A 178 -4.21 -5.74 12.20
C ILE A 178 -3.62 -4.34 12.05
N ALA A 179 -2.40 -4.28 11.50
CA ALA A 179 -1.74 -3.03 11.17
C ALA A 179 -0.80 -3.20 9.99
N GLU A 180 -0.50 -2.09 9.32
CA GLU A 180 0.46 -2.00 8.22
C GLU A 180 1.51 -0.94 8.54
N VAL A 181 2.77 -1.21 8.21
CA VAL A 181 3.85 -0.22 8.11
C VAL A 181 4.33 -0.19 6.66
N CYS A 182 4.47 1.00 6.10
CA CYS A 182 4.87 1.17 4.71
C CYS A 182 5.69 2.44 4.51
N TRP A 183 6.71 2.37 3.65
CA TRP A 183 7.26 3.53 2.97
C TRP A 183 7.70 3.19 1.55
N SER A 184 7.81 4.23 0.72
CA SER A 184 8.11 4.09 -0.70
C SER A 184 9.55 3.59 -0.91
N ASP A 185 9.78 2.83 -1.96
CA ASP A 185 11.10 2.51 -2.50
C ASP A 185 11.65 3.63 -3.38
N ASP A 186 10.79 4.49 -3.93
CA ASP A 186 11.17 5.74 -4.62
C ASP A 186 12.15 6.62 -3.79
N PRO A 187 13.40 6.85 -4.24
CA PRO A 187 14.42 7.58 -3.48
C PRO A 187 14.05 9.03 -3.13
N GLU A 188 13.18 9.66 -3.92
CA GLU A 188 12.75 11.06 -3.72
C GLU A 188 11.53 11.18 -2.79
N TYR A 189 10.96 10.07 -2.33
CA TYR A 189 9.74 10.05 -1.53
C TYR A 189 9.97 9.44 -0.15
N THR A 190 10.22 10.30 0.84
CA THR A 190 10.52 9.91 2.23
C THR A 190 9.29 9.75 3.12
N THR A 191 8.10 10.14 2.66
CA THR A 191 6.86 9.96 3.42
C THR A 191 6.45 8.48 3.42
N GLY A 192 6.25 7.91 4.60
CA GLY A 192 5.60 6.62 4.79
C GLY A 192 4.29 6.76 5.54
N TYR A 193 3.79 5.62 6.03
CA TYR A 193 2.62 5.59 6.89
C TYR A 193 2.59 4.34 7.78
N ILE A 194 1.76 4.43 8.80
CA ILE A 194 1.17 3.26 9.46
C ILE A 194 -0.34 3.29 9.30
N ALA A 195 -0.96 2.13 9.25
CA ALA A 195 -2.41 2.01 9.17
C ALA A 195 -2.93 0.94 10.12
N SER A 196 -4.03 1.20 10.80
CA SER A 196 -4.80 0.19 11.54
C SER A 196 -6.25 0.61 11.66
N LYS A 197 -7.12 -0.30 12.11
CA LYS A 197 -8.53 0.00 12.37
C LYS A 197 -8.69 1.11 13.42
N ASP A 198 -7.90 1.04 14.50
CA ASP A 198 -8.05 1.94 15.66
C ASP A 198 -7.30 3.27 15.49
N LEU A 199 -6.20 3.27 14.72
CA LEU A 199 -5.36 4.47 14.53
C LEU A 199 -5.79 5.29 13.30
N GLY A 200 -6.43 4.64 12.32
CA GLY A 200 -6.64 5.19 10.98
C GLY A 200 -5.39 5.04 10.11
N TYR A 201 -5.27 5.91 9.10
CA TYR A 201 -4.12 6.02 8.20
C TYR A 201 -3.25 7.21 8.62
N ILE A 202 -2.13 6.93 9.28
CA ILE A 202 -1.23 7.94 9.82
C ILE A 202 -0.04 8.10 8.87
N ARG A 203 0.01 9.23 8.17
CA ARG A 203 1.15 9.65 7.35
C ARG A 203 2.29 10.14 8.24
N ILE A 204 3.50 9.71 7.93
CA ILE A 204 4.70 10.01 8.74
C ILE A 204 5.83 10.42 7.80
N LYS A 205 6.50 11.53 8.09
CA LYS A 205 7.65 12.02 7.32
C LYS A 205 8.76 12.54 8.25
N PRO A 206 10.03 12.21 8.01
CA PRO A 206 10.55 11.21 7.08
C PRO A 206 10.52 9.79 7.69
N MET A 207 10.23 8.75 6.88
CA MET A 207 10.31 7.34 7.29
C MET A 207 11.59 6.64 6.79
N LYS A 208 12.34 7.31 5.92
CA LYS A 208 13.66 6.91 5.42
C LYS A 208 14.44 8.17 5.03
N GLU A 209 15.76 8.02 4.91
CA GLU A 209 16.63 9.09 4.42
C GLU A 209 16.37 9.38 2.93
N GLU A 210 16.61 10.62 2.51
CA GLU A 210 16.56 10.99 1.10
C GLU A 210 17.56 10.17 0.28
N ASN A 211 17.25 9.92 -0.99
CA ASN A 211 18.07 9.12 -1.91
C ASN A 211 18.25 7.65 -1.50
N THR A 212 17.50 7.15 -0.52
CA THR A 212 17.51 5.73 -0.14
C THR A 212 16.55 4.93 -1.03
N PRO A 213 17.01 4.02 -1.90
CA PRO A 213 16.16 3.26 -2.82
C PRO A 213 15.50 2.02 -2.17
N ILE A 214 15.43 1.98 -0.84
CA ILE A 214 14.88 0.86 -0.07
C ILE A 214 13.53 1.24 0.51
N GLY A 215 12.57 0.32 0.40
CA GLY A 215 11.23 0.45 0.95
C GLY A 215 10.46 -0.86 0.92
N GLY A 216 9.18 -0.78 1.27
CA GLY A 216 8.33 -1.95 1.31
C GLY A 216 7.17 -1.81 2.27
N ARG A 217 6.56 -2.97 2.57
CA ARG A 217 5.35 -3.09 3.37
C ARG A 217 5.47 -4.29 4.30
N VAL A 218 5.05 -4.12 5.55
CA VAL A 218 4.84 -5.21 6.51
C VAL A 218 3.39 -5.16 6.98
N TYR A 219 2.69 -6.28 6.85
CA TYR A 219 1.34 -6.47 7.36
C TYR A 219 1.41 -7.34 8.61
N PHE A 220 0.99 -6.78 9.74
CA PHE A 220 0.85 -7.51 11.00
C PHE A 220 -0.46 -8.28 10.99
N ILE A 221 -0.38 -9.59 11.18
CA ILE A 221 -1.51 -10.51 11.04
C ILE A 221 -1.47 -11.59 12.11
N LYS A 222 -2.59 -12.33 12.26
CA LYS A 222 -2.60 -13.61 12.98
C LYS A 222 -2.58 -14.77 12.01
N ARG A 223 -1.76 -15.79 12.31
CA ARG A 223 -1.66 -17.02 11.51
C ARG A 223 -2.99 -17.70 11.21
N GLU A 224 -3.92 -17.74 12.18
CA GLU A 224 -5.19 -18.48 12.06
C GLU A 224 -6.06 -18.11 10.84
N ASN A 225 -5.85 -16.92 10.26
CA ASN A 225 -6.63 -16.41 9.13
C ASN A 225 -5.82 -16.25 7.84
N LEU A 226 -4.59 -16.76 7.78
CA LEU A 226 -3.64 -16.50 6.69
C LEU A 226 -4.23 -16.74 5.29
N GLN A 227 -4.83 -17.91 5.05
CA GLN A 227 -5.32 -18.26 3.71
C GLN A 227 -6.50 -17.38 3.28
N LYS A 228 -7.46 -17.15 4.19
CA LYS A 228 -8.61 -16.27 3.94
C LYS A 228 -8.17 -14.83 3.71
N LEU A 229 -7.17 -14.37 4.46
CA LEU A 229 -6.58 -13.05 4.31
C LEU A 229 -5.94 -12.91 2.93
N ILE A 230 -5.05 -13.83 2.53
CA ILE A 230 -4.39 -13.79 1.22
C ILE A 230 -5.43 -13.77 0.08
N GLU A 231 -6.46 -14.61 0.18
CA GLU A 231 -7.56 -14.61 -0.78
C GLU A 231 -8.30 -13.26 -0.85
N CYS A 232 -8.58 -12.64 0.30
CA CYS A 232 -9.18 -11.31 0.35
C CYS A 232 -8.27 -10.25 -0.32
N LEU A 233 -6.98 -10.23 0.04
CA LEU A 233 -6.00 -9.26 -0.45
C LEU A 233 -5.80 -9.36 -1.99
N GLU A 234 -5.66 -10.57 -2.52
CA GLU A 234 -5.30 -10.78 -3.94
C GLU A 234 -6.50 -10.96 -4.88
N LYS A 235 -7.64 -11.48 -4.41
CA LYS A 235 -8.74 -11.92 -5.31
C LYS A 235 -10.02 -11.11 -5.18
N LYS A 236 -10.42 -10.68 -3.97
CA LYS A 236 -11.68 -9.95 -3.81
C LYS A 236 -11.62 -8.59 -4.47
N VAL A 237 -12.65 -8.24 -5.23
CA VAL A 237 -12.76 -6.92 -5.85
C VAL A 237 -13.58 -6.01 -4.96
N MET A 238 -13.00 -4.86 -4.60
CA MET A 238 -13.59 -3.92 -3.66
C MET A 238 -13.56 -2.49 -4.21
N LEU A 239 -14.59 -1.71 -3.87
CA LEU A 239 -14.62 -0.27 -4.11
C LEU A 239 -14.80 0.47 -2.79
N ILE A 240 -14.04 1.53 -2.59
CA ILE A 240 -14.24 2.46 -1.47
C ILE A 240 -15.16 3.56 -1.93
N GLU A 241 -16.28 3.73 -1.23
CA GLU A 241 -17.32 4.68 -1.63
C GLU A 241 -16.87 6.14 -1.44
N GLN A 242 -16.31 6.47 -0.27
CA GLN A 242 -15.89 7.84 0.04
C GLN A 242 -14.78 7.94 1.10
N LEU A 243 -14.19 9.12 1.23
CA LEU A 243 -13.31 9.47 2.35
C LEU A 243 -14.14 9.62 3.64
N VAL A 244 -13.51 9.35 4.79
CA VAL A 244 -13.98 9.86 6.10
C VAL A 244 -13.71 11.34 6.19
#